data_AF-A0AAW8K5X6-F1
#
_entry.id   AF-A0AAW8K5X6-F1
#
_cell.length_a   1.000
_cell.length_b   1.000
_cell.length_c   1.000
_cell.angle_alpha   90.00
_cell.angle_beta   90.00
_cell.angle_gamma   90.00
#
_symmetry.space_group_name_H-M   'P 1'
#
loop_
_entity.id
_entity.type
_entity.pdbx_description
1 polymer ?
#
loop_
_entity_poly.entity_id
_entity_poly.type
_entity_poly.pdbx_seq_one_letter_code
_entity_poly.pdbx_strand_id
1 'polypeptide(L)' 'KKQPDLNWENEKVRREVYDMMTFWCEKGIDGFRMDVISMISKNQAFPDGEVKNGLYGDFNPYCVHGPRIHEFL' A
#
# COMPACT_ATOMS: atom_id res chain seq x y z
N LYS A 1 6.52 -17.17 7.80
CA LYS A 1 6.07 -15.78 8.12
C LYS A 1 5.00 -15.42 7.10
N LYS A 2 3.90 -14.76 7.49
CA LYS A 2 2.81 -14.32 6.59
C LYS A 2 2.82 -12.80 6.54
N GLN A 3 2.53 -12.19 5.39
CA GLN A 3 2.49 -10.74 5.17
C GLN A 3 1.14 -10.36 4.54
N PRO A 4 0.09 -10.16 5.35
CA PRO A 4 -1.16 -9.61 4.84
C PRO A 4 -0.98 -8.13 4.49
N ASP A 5 -1.49 -7.72 3.33
CA ASP A 5 -1.58 -6.31 2.97
C ASP A 5 -2.50 -5.54 3.91
N LEU A 6 -2.10 -4.33 4.28
CA LEU A 6 -2.99 -3.38 4.94
C LEU A 6 -3.95 -2.78 3.90
N ASN A 7 -5.23 -2.69 4.28
CA ASN A 7 -6.22 -2.00 3.47
C ASN A 7 -6.22 -0.50 3.77
N TRP A 8 -5.65 0.30 2.87
CA TRP A 8 -5.56 1.75 3.00
C TRP A 8 -6.88 2.47 2.75
N GLU A 9 -7.93 1.82 2.22
CA GLU A 9 -9.26 2.43 2.15
C GLU A 9 -9.87 2.62 3.54
N ASN A 10 -9.46 1.80 4.51
CA ASN A 10 -9.91 1.90 5.89
C ASN A 10 -9.23 3.09 6.59
N GLU A 11 -10.01 4.12 6.90
CA GLU A 11 -9.51 5.35 7.55
C GLU A 11 -8.84 5.08 8.89
N LYS A 12 -9.34 4.11 9.67
CA LYS A 12 -8.71 3.72 10.93
C LYS A 12 -7.32 3.15 10.68
N VAL A 13 -7.15 2.28 9.67
CA VAL A 13 -5.84 1.71 9.34
C VAL A 13 -4.86 2.81 8.97
N ARG A 14 -5.27 3.79 8.14
CA ARG A 14 -4.40 4.91 7.77
C ARG A 14 -3.99 5.73 8.99
N ARG A 15 -4.95 6.07 9.86
CA ARG A 15 -4.67 6.82 11.09
C ARG A 15 -3.66 6.12 11.98
N GLU A 16 -3.83 4.82 12.24
CA GLU A 16 -2.90 4.06 13.09
C GLU A 16 -1.49 3.97 12.48
N VAL A 17 -1.36 3.95 11.14
CA VAL A 17 -0.07 4.05 10.45
C VAL A 17 0.57 5.42 10.67
N TYR A 18 -0.19 6.51 10.53
CA TYR A 18 0.33 7.86 10.78
C TYR A 18 0.71 8.09 12.25
N ASP A 19 -0.05 7.53 13.19
CA ASP A 19 0.29 7.57 14.62
C ASP A 19 1.60 6.83 14.90
N MET A 20 1.80 5.67 14.29
CA MET A 20 3.05 4.91 14.36
C MET A 20 4.24 5.67 13.73
N MET A 21 4.03 6.36 12.61
CA MET A 21 5.06 7.23 12.03
C MET A 21 5.40 8.39 12.98
N THR A 22 4.39 9.03 13.57
CA THR A 22 4.56 10.14 14.54
C THR A 22 5.38 9.70 15.74
N PHE A 23 5.12 8.52 16.30
CA PHE A 23 5.91 7.94 17.40
C PHE A 23 7.41 7.86 17.08
N TRP A 24 7.77 7.52 15.84
CA TRP A 24 9.18 7.48 15.44
C TRP A 24 9.77 8.86 15.22
N CYS A 25 9.01 9.79 14.64
CA CYS A 25 9.41 11.20 14.53
C CYS A 25 9.70 11.82 15.91
N GLU A 26 8.84 11.57 16.90
CA GLU A 26 9.02 12.03 18.28
C GLU A 26 10.27 11.45 18.95
N LYS A 27 10.77 10.31 18.47
CA LYS A 27 12.05 9.73 18.90
C LYS A 27 13.27 10.36 18.23
N GLY A 28 13.09 11.28 17.29
CA GLY A 28 14.15 12.05 16.67
C GLY A 28 14.82 11.39 15.46
N ILE A 29 14.09 10.58 14.69
CA ILE A 29 14.58 10.15 13.37
C ILE A 29 14.50 11.29 12.35
N ASP A 30 15.42 11.31 11.39
CA ASP A 30 15.46 12.37 10.36
C ASP A 30 14.57 12.09 9.13
N GLY A 31 13.99 10.89 9.03
CA GLY A 31 13.09 10.54 7.94
C GLY A 31 12.84 9.05 7.77
N PHE A 32 12.05 8.72 6.74
CA PHE A 32 11.65 7.34 6.43
C PHE A 32 12.12 6.91 5.04
N ARG A 33 12.56 5.65 4.95
CA ARG A 33 12.57 4.90 3.69
C ARG A 33 11.28 4.08 3.62
N MET A 34 10.38 4.43 2.71
CA MET A 34 9.07 3.77 2.59
C MET A 34 9.14 2.59 1.61
N ASP A 35 8.97 1.36 2.11
CA ASP A 35 8.99 0.15 1.29
C ASP A 35 7.70 0.00 0.47
N VAL A 36 7.82 -0.42 -0.79
CA VAL A 36 6.72 -0.67 -1.74
C VAL A 36 5.57 0.36 -1.66
N ILE A 37 5.92 1.63 -1.38
CA ILE A 37 4.93 2.66 -1.09
C ILE A 37 3.99 2.93 -2.26
N SER A 38 4.47 2.71 -3.49
CA SER A 38 3.66 2.80 -4.71
C SER A 38 2.49 1.81 -4.74
N MET A 39 2.44 0.84 -3.83
CA MET A 39 1.45 -0.24 -3.81
C MET A 39 0.33 -0.07 -2.78
N ILE A 40 0.22 1.09 -2.11
CA ILE A 40 -0.79 1.27 -1.04
C ILE A 40 -2.21 1.51 -1.56
N SER A 41 -2.35 2.00 -2.80
CA SER A 41 -3.65 2.18 -3.46
C SER A 41 -3.92 1.04 -4.43
N LYS A 42 -4.99 0.28 -4.19
CA LYS A 42 -5.44 -0.84 -5.05
C LYS A 42 -6.73 -0.48 -5.78
N ASN A 43 -6.94 -1.08 -6.95
CA ASN A 43 -8.24 -1.04 -7.64
C ASN A 43 -9.30 -1.81 -6.82
N GLN A 44 -10.37 -1.11 -6.41
CA GLN A 44 -11.42 -1.65 -5.55
C GLN A 44 -12.38 -2.63 -6.24
N ALA A 45 -12.36 -2.70 -7.58
CA ALA A 45 -13.10 -3.71 -8.31
C ALA A 45 -12.42 -5.10 -8.24
N PHE A 46 -11.16 -5.16 -7.79
CA PHE A 46 -10.33 -6.37 -7.75
C PHE A 46 -10.45 -7.24 -9.02
N PRO A 47 -10.23 -6.65 -10.21
CA PRO A 47 -10.34 -7.39 -11.45
C PRO A 47 -9.26 -8.47 -11.56
N ASP A 48 -9.55 -9.52 -12.31
CA ASP A 48 -8.57 -10.55 -12.61
C ASP A 48 -7.40 -9.99 -13.45
N GLY A 49 -6.20 -10.42 -13.09
CA GLY A 49 -4.98 -10.15 -13.84
C GLY A 49 -4.98 -10.85 -15.18
N GLU A 50 -4.42 -10.20 -16.20
CA GLU A 50 -4.14 -10.88 -17.48
C GLU A 50 -3.15 -12.03 -17.23
N VAL A 51 -3.55 -13.25 -17.58
CA VAL A 51 -2.68 -14.43 -17.48
C VAL A 51 -1.89 -14.54 -18.78
N LYS A 52 -0.58 -14.26 -18.70
CA LYS A 52 0.32 -14.37 -19.85
C LYS A 52 0.85 -15.80 -20.00
N ASN A 53 1.97 -16.11 -19.35
CA ASN A 53 2.68 -17.39 -19.50
C ASN A 53 2.87 -18.14 -18.16
N GLY A 54 1.94 -17.97 -17.20
CA GLY A 54 2.05 -18.55 -15.87
C GLY A 54 0.69 -18.95 -15.26
N LEU A 55 0.71 -19.40 -14.01
CA LEU A 55 -0.50 -19.84 -13.29
C LEU A 55 -1.34 -18.68 -12.72
N TYR A 56 -0.76 -17.48 -12.63
CA TYR A 56 -1.38 -16.33 -11.98
C TYR A 56 -1.41 -15.12 -12.92
N GLY A 57 -2.45 -14.29 -12.74
CA GLY A 57 -2.61 -13.05 -13.50
C GLY A 57 -1.66 -11.94 -13.05
N ASP A 58 -1.37 -11.01 -13.95
CA ASP A 58 -0.56 -9.82 -13.65
C ASP A 58 -1.33 -8.84 -12.76
N PHE A 59 -0.81 -8.59 -11.56
CA PHE A 59 -1.41 -7.66 -10.59
C PHE A 59 -0.94 -6.22 -10.79
N ASN A 60 0.15 -5.98 -11.56
CA ASN A 60 0.79 -4.67 -11.65
C ASN A 60 -0.17 -3.54 -12.04
N PRO A 61 -1.05 -3.70 -13.05
CA PRO A 61 -1.97 -2.63 -13.47
C PRO A 61 -2.96 -2.19 -12.38
N TYR A 62 -3.16 -3.01 -11.35
CA TYR A 62 -4.22 -2.83 -10.36
C TYR A 62 -3.71 -2.47 -8.97
N CYS A 63 -2.43 -2.72 -8.70
CA CYS A 63 -1.83 -2.46 -7.38
C CYS A 63 -0.69 -1.45 -7.42
N VAL A 64 -0.04 -1.20 -8.56
CA VAL A 64 1.12 -0.29 -8.61
C VAL A 64 0.68 1.08 -9.13
N HIS A 65 0.97 2.14 -8.38
CA HIS A 65 0.53 3.51 -8.67
C HIS A 65 -1.00 3.64 -8.83
N GLY A 66 -1.74 3.01 -7.93
CA GLY A 66 -3.20 3.03 -7.94
C GLY A 66 -3.81 4.44 -7.80
N PRO A 67 -5.11 4.58 -8.04
CA PRO A 67 -5.77 5.86 -8.29
C PRO A 67 -5.71 6.86 -7.12
N ARG A 68 -5.56 6.36 -5.89
CA ARG A 68 -5.51 7.18 -4.66
C ARG A 68 -4.12 7.29 -4.05
N ILE A 69 -3.07 6.86 -4.77
CA ILE A 69 -1.71 6.83 -4.22
C ILE A 69 -1.24 8.19 -3.70
N HIS A 70 -1.49 9.26 -4.45
CA HIS A 70 -1.11 10.61 -4.07
C HIS A 70 -2.02 11.24 -3.02
N GLU A 71 -3.21 10.67 -2.78
CA GLU A 71 -4.09 11.09 -1.69
C GLU A 71 -3.62 10.51 -0.34
N PHE A 72 -3.03 9.32 -0.37
CA PHE A 72 -2.59 8.62 0.84
C PHE A 72 -1.19 9.01 1.34
N LEU A 73 -0.41 9.71 0.49
CA LEU A 73 0.90 10.27 0.82
C LEU A 73 0.77 11.67 1.41
#